data_AF-A0A3D1F550-F1
#
_entry.id   AF-A0A3D1F550-F1
#
_cell.length_a   1.000
_cell.length_b   1.000
_cell.length_c   1.000
_cell.angle_alpha   90.00
_cell.angle_beta   90.00
_cell.angle_gamma   90.00
#
_symmetry.space_group_name_H-M   'P 1'
#
loop_
_entity.id
_entity.type
_entity.pdbx_description
1 polymer ?
#
loop_
_entity_poly.entity_id
_entity_poly.type
_entity_poly.pdbx_seq_one_letter_code
_entity_poly.pdbx_strand_id
1 'polypeptide(L)'
;MHGVRWNFHKDMNINDSPEHNEIELLAFLKEPGTLLINVDGKIHRHKADAGITSFMVPLPKDKRFVPYFAVERDGSQVLGGKGRYTIYDKVDFPNLLYHYGAIVK
;
A
#
# COMPACT_ATOMS: atom_id res chain seq x y z
N MET A 1 33.71 -9.21 21.94
CA MET A 1 32.41 -9.41 21.28
C MET A 1 32.57 -9.07 19.81
N HIS A 2 32.54 -10.07 18.92
CA HIS A 2 32.65 -9.85 17.47
C HIS A 2 31.25 -9.63 16.90
N GLY A 3 31.11 -8.59 16.08
CA GLY A 3 29.84 -8.23 15.45
C GLY A 3 29.34 -9.37 14.57
N VAL A 4 28.08 -9.74 14.76
CA VAL A 4 27.40 -10.72 13.91
C VAL A 4 27.29 -10.10 12.51
N ARG A 5 27.97 -10.72 11.54
CA ARG A 5 27.79 -10.41 10.12
C ARG A 5 26.46 -11.01 9.67
N TRP A 6 25.48 -10.14 9.42
CA TRP A 6 24.24 -10.54 8.77
C TRP A 6 24.55 -10.96 7.34
N ASN A 7 24.51 -12.26 7.08
CA ASN A 7 24.57 -12.81 5.74
C ASN A 7 23.14 -12.91 5.21
N PHE A 8 22.70 -11.88 4.48
CA PHE A 8 21.47 -11.94 3.72
C PHE A 8 21.61 -13.09 2.72
N HIS A 9 20.86 -14.17 2.95
CA HIS A 9 20.87 -15.32 2.06
C HIS A 9 20.30 -14.91 0.70
N LYS A 10 20.74 -15.64 -0.31
CA LYS A 10 20.58 -15.43 -1.75
C LYS A 10 19.13 -15.57 -2.25
N ASP A 11 18.17 -15.35 -1.36
CA ASP A 11 16.73 -15.32 -1.59
C ASP A 11 16.28 -13.88 -1.91
N MET A 12 17.17 -12.90 -1.70
CA MET A 12 17.06 -11.53 -2.23
C MET A 12 17.52 -11.45 -3.69
N ASN A 13 17.02 -12.33 -4.57
CA ASN A 13 17.10 -12.06 -5.99
C ASN A 13 16.10 -10.93 -6.29
N ILE A 14 16.56 -9.67 -6.20
CA ILE A 14 15.80 -8.43 -6.50
C ILE A 14 15.10 -8.51 -7.87
N ASN A 15 15.52 -9.46 -8.73
CA ASN A 15 15.00 -9.65 -10.07
C ASN A 15 13.95 -10.78 -10.22
N ASP A 16 13.69 -11.61 -9.21
CA ASP A 16 12.86 -12.85 -9.37
C ASP A 16 11.72 -13.02 -8.36
N SER A 17 11.53 -12.08 -7.45
CA SER A 17 10.24 -11.89 -6.79
C SER A 17 9.96 -10.41 -6.86
N PRO A 18 9.08 -9.97 -7.78
CA PRO A 18 8.68 -8.58 -7.75
C PRO A 18 7.78 -8.48 -6.52
N GLU A 19 8.37 -8.11 -5.38
CA GLU A 19 7.60 -7.66 -4.23
C GLU A 19 6.79 -6.45 -4.70
N HIS A 20 5.55 -6.72 -5.07
CA HIS A 20 4.63 -5.71 -5.52
C HIS A 20 3.93 -5.17 -4.28
N ASN A 21 4.16 -3.90 -3.98
CA ASN A 21 3.36 -3.21 -2.97
C ASN A 21 1.90 -3.23 -3.40
N GLU A 22 1.01 -3.42 -2.43
CA GLU A 22 -0.44 -3.47 -2.64
C GLU A 22 -1.16 -2.46 -1.77
N ILE A 23 -2.39 -2.15 -2.16
CA ILE A 23 -3.35 -1.39 -1.37
C ILE A 23 -4.39 -2.38 -0.86
N GLU A 24 -4.52 -2.47 0.46
CA GLU A 24 -5.48 -3.37 1.11
C GLU A 24 -6.70 -2.60 1.62
N LEU A 25 -7.88 -3.16 1.39
CA LEU A 25 -9.11 -2.86 2.11
C LEU A 25 -9.47 -4.06 2.99
N LEU A 26 -9.35 -3.87 4.31
CA LEU A 26 -9.87 -4.81 5.30
C LEU A 26 -11.29 -4.41 5.69
N ALA A 27 -12.27 -5.25 5.36
CA ALA A 27 -13.69 -5.00 5.58
C ALA A 27 -14.28 -5.93 6.64
N PHE A 28 -15.16 -5.36 7.48
CA PHE A 28 -15.98 -6.07 8.45
C PHE A 28 -17.44 -5.87 8.07
N LEU A 29 -18.01 -6.88 7.41
CA LEU A 29 -19.32 -6.81 6.78
C LEU A 29 -20.37 -7.52 7.62
N LYS A 30 -21.42 -6.78 8.02
CA LYS A 30 -22.61 -7.37 8.66
C LYS A 30 -23.44 -8.25 7.72
N GLU A 31 -23.37 -7.97 6.42
CA GLU A 31 -24.15 -8.60 5.35
C GLU A 31 -23.34 -8.50 4.04
N PRO A 32 -23.57 -9.38 3.05
CA PRO A 32 -22.83 -9.39 1.78
C PRO A 32 -22.84 -8.03 1.06
N GLY A 33 -21.84 -7.80 0.22
CA GLY A 33 -21.72 -6.58 -0.56
C GLY A 33 -20.60 -6.64 -1.60
N THR A 34 -20.50 -5.58 -2.40
CA THR A 34 -19.38 -5.41 -3.33
C THR A 34 -18.42 -4.37 -2.77
N LEU A 35 -17.20 -4.80 -2.43
CA LEU A 35 -16.11 -3.94 -2.02
C LEU A 35 -15.49 -3.24 -3.24
N LEU A 36 -15.13 -1.99 -3.06
CA LEU A 36 -14.55 -1.11 -4.07
C LEU A 36 -13.25 -0.51 -3.57
N ILE A 37 -12.25 -0.52 -4.45
CA ILE A 37 -11.04 0.28 -4.30
C ILE A 37 -10.87 1.09 -5.59
N ASN A 38 -10.93 2.41 -5.49
CA ASN A 38 -10.57 3.31 -6.59
C ASN A 38 -9.14 3.80 -6.40
N VAL A 39 -8.31 3.45 -7.37
CA VAL A 39 -6.88 3.75 -7.44
C VAL A 39 -6.65 4.61 -8.68
N ASP A 40 -6.43 5.91 -8.48
CA ASP A 40 -6.18 6.87 -9.58
C ASP A 40 -7.23 6.79 -10.72
N GLY A 41 -8.51 6.70 -10.36
CA GLY A 41 -9.63 6.59 -11.31
C GLY A 41 -9.94 5.16 -11.76
N LYS A 42 -9.06 4.18 -11.50
CA LYS A 42 -9.31 2.77 -11.79
C LYS A 42 -10.07 2.13 -10.63
N ILE A 43 -11.29 1.68 -10.91
CA ILE A 43 -12.15 1.02 -9.92
C ILE A 43 -11.96 -0.49 -9.99
N HIS A 44 -11.52 -1.06 -8.87
CA HIS A 44 -11.44 -2.48 -8.62
C HIS A 44 -12.64 -2.92 -7.77
N ARG A 45 -13.21 -4.08 -8.10
CA ARG A 45 -14.42 -4.62 -7.46
C ARG A 45 -14.19 -6.03 -6.94
N HIS A 46 -14.73 -6.33 -5.77
CA HIS A 46 -14.71 -7.66 -5.18
C HIS A 46 -16.04 -7.95 -4.49
N LYS A 47 -16.72 -9.05 -4.86
CA LYS A 47 -17.93 -9.50 -4.15
C LYS A 47 -17.50 -10.24 -2.89
N ALA A 48 -18.05 -9.87 -1.74
CA ALA A 48 -17.74 -10.47 -0.45
C ALA A 48 -19.02 -10.83 0.30
N ASP A 49 -18.97 -11.95 1.03
CA ASP A 49 -20.03 -12.36 1.95
C ASP A 49 -19.98 -11.55 3.26
N ALA A 50 -20.91 -11.83 4.18
CA ALA A 50 -20.82 -11.32 5.55
C ALA A 50 -19.59 -11.90 6.27
N GLY A 51 -18.98 -11.10 7.14
CA GLY A 51 -17.78 -11.48 7.89
C GLY A 51 -16.59 -10.55 7.66
N ILE A 52 -15.38 -11.07 7.84
CA ILE A 52 -14.14 -10.32 7.64
C ILE A 52 -13.57 -10.69 6.28
N THR A 53 -13.21 -9.69 5.48
CA THR A 53 -12.64 -9.90 4.13
C THR A 53 -11.50 -8.94 3.89
N SER A 54 -10.38 -9.46 3.39
CA SER A 54 -9.28 -8.66 2.86
C SER A 54 -9.39 -8.61 1.34
N PHE A 55 -9.30 -7.41 0.78
CA PHE A 55 -9.28 -7.17 -0.66
C PHE A 55 -8.05 -6.32 -1.01
N MET A 56 -7.15 -6.89 -1.80
CA MET A 56 -5.89 -6.26 -2.18
C MET A 56 -5.85 -5.95 -3.68
N VAL A 57 -5.24 -4.83 -4.04
CA VAL A 57 -4.99 -4.45 -5.43
C VAL A 57 -3.57 -3.90 -5.59
N PRO A 58 -2.93 -4.07 -6.77
CA PRO A 58 -1.58 -3.57 -6.98
C PRO A 58 -1.47 -2.06 -6.79
N LEU A 59 -0.39 -1.61 -6.13
CA LEU A 59 -0.02 -0.20 -6.05
C LEU A 59 0.54 0.25 -7.41
N PRO A 60 -0.07 1.24 -8.09
CA PRO A 60 0.49 1.77 -9.33
C PRO A 60 1.80 2.50 -9.04
N LYS A 61 2.79 2.27 -9.90
CA LYS A 61 4.05 3.00 -9.88
C LYS A 61 3.88 4.40 -10.47
N ASP A 62 4.71 5.33 -10.02
CA ASP A 62 4.82 6.68 -10.59
C ASP A 62 3.52 7.51 -10.52
N LYS A 63 2.66 7.23 -9.54
CA LYS A 63 1.38 7.92 -9.33
C LYS A 63 1.28 8.52 -7.94
N ARG A 64 0.75 9.74 -7.88
CA ARG A 64 0.38 10.42 -6.63
C ARG A 64 -1.13 10.53 -6.54
N PHE A 65 -1.74 9.91 -5.54
CA PHE A 65 -3.20 9.88 -5.39
C PHE A 65 -3.61 9.57 -3.95
N VAL A 66 -4.90 9.72 -3.66
CA VAL A 66 -5.52 9.26 -2.42
C VAL A 66 -6.51 8.17 -2.80
N PRO A 67 -6.36 6.93 -2.31
CA PRO A 67 -7.28 5.85 -2.63
C PRO A 67 -8.68 6.14 -2.07
N TYR A 68 -9.71 5.67 -2.76
CA TYR A 68 -11.07 5.71 -2.26
C TYR A 68 -11.61 4.30 -2.07
N PHE A 69 -12.24 4.07 -0.93
CA PHE A 69 -12.77 2.77 -0.53
C PHE A 69 -14.27 2.87 -0.37
N ALA A 70 -14.99 1.84 -0.78
CA ALA A 70 -16.44 1.80 -0.60
C ALA A 70 -16.99 0.38 -0.54
N VAL A 71 -18.25 0.28 -0.10
CA VAL A 71 -19.09 -0.90 -0.24
C VAL A 71 -20.39 -0.53 -0.94
N GLU A 72 -20.75 -1.31 -1.94
CA GLU A 72 -22.01 -1.24 -2.67
C GLU A 72 -22.94 -2.40 -2.30
N ARG A 73 -24.23 -2.11 -2.22
CA ARG A 73 -25.33 -3.09 -2.14
C ARG A 73 -26.44 -2.62 -3.06
N ASP A 74 -27.05 -3.56 -3.79
CA ASP A 74 -28.12 -3.27 -4.75
C ASP A 74 -27.75 -2.18 -5.77
N GLY A 75 -26.49 -2.17 -6.19
CA GLY A 75 -25.94 -1.19 -7.14
C GLY A 75 -25.77 0.22 -6.59
N SER A 76 -26.00 0.44 -5.28
CA SER A 76 -25.84 1.72 -4.62
C SER A 76 -24.74 1.67 -3.56
N GLN A 77 -23.98 2.76 -3.47
CA GLN A 77 -22.96 2.88 -2.43
C GLN A 77 -23.61 3.08 -1.06
N VAL A 78 -23.31 2.18 -0.12
CA VAL A 78 -23.84 2.25 1.25
C VAL A 78 -22.88 2.98 2.19
N LEU A 79 -21.57 2.80 1.99
CA LEU A 79 -20.53 3.47 2.76
C LEU A 79 -19.30 3.68 1.86
N GLY A 80 -18.63 4.80 2.01
CA GLY A 80 -17.37 5.05 1.31
C GLY A 80 -16.62 6.26 1.83
N GLY A 81 -15.33 6.31 1.55
CA GLY A 81 -14.45 7.35 2.02
C GLY A 81 -13.10 7.35 1.32
N LYS A 82 -12.47 8.52 1.27
CA LYS A 82 -11.06 8.66 0.86
C LYS A 82 -10.15 8.20 2.00
N GLY A 83 -9.02 7.60 1.63
CA GLY A 83 -7.92 7.38 2.56
C GLY A 83 -7.45 8.69 3.18
N ARG A 84 -6.84 8.60 4.36
CA ARG A 84 -6.33 9.77 5.08
C ARG A 84 -5.05 10.36 4.46
N TYR A 85 -4.26 9.51 3.83
CA TYR A 85 -2.92 9.86 3.36
C TYR A 85 -2.85 9.79 1.85
N THR A 86 -2.11 10.74 1.28
CA THR A 86 -1.70 10.70 -0.11
C THR A 86 -0.57 9.68 -0.26
N ILE A 87 -0.74 8.76 -1.20
CA ILE A 87 0.32 7.89 -1.67
C ILE A 87 1.16 8.72 -2.65
N TYR A 88 2.47 8.72 -2.43
CA TYR A 88 3.44 9.42 -3.27
C TYR A 88 4.16 8.42 -4.18
N ASP A 89 4.51 8.90 -5.36
CA ASP A 89 5.27 8.18 -6.39
C ASP A 89 6.73 7.95 -5.99
N LYS A 90 7.23 8.74 -5.03
CA LYS A 90 8.60 8.64 -4.50
C LYS A 90 8.59 8.73 -2.99
N VAL A 91 9.42 7.90 -2.37
CA VAL A 91 9.80 8.06 -0.97
C VAL A 91 11.04 8.93 -0.96
N ASP A 92 10.91 10.19 -0.56
CA ASP A 92 12.07 11.02 -0.25
C ASP A 92 12.70 10.46 1.03
N PHE A 93 13.74 9.65 0.88
CA PHE A 93 14.54 9.23 2.02
C PHE A 93 15.26 10.46 2.56
N PRO A 94 15.08 10.84 3.84
CA PRO A 94 15.89 11.89 4.41
C PRO A 94 17.36 11.45 4.33
N ASN A 95 18.19 12.29 3.70
CA ASN A 95 19.62 12.04 3.69
C ASN A 95 20.15 12.19 5.12
N LEU A 96 20.34 11.07 5.82
CA LEU A 96 20.84 11.02 7.19
C LEU A 96 22.36 11.27 7.29
N LEU A 97 23.05 11.54 6.16
CA LEU A 97 24.43 11.99 6.19
C LEU A 97 24.47 13.45 6.67
N TYR A 98 24.52 13.58 7.99
CA TYR A 98 24.99 14.78 8.67
C TYR A 98 26.44 15.02 8.22
N HIS A 99 26.65 15.92 7.26
CA HIS A 99 28.00 16.39 6.91
C HIS A 99 28.56 17.16 8.10
N TYR A 100 29.28 16.49 9.00
CA TYR A 100 30.14 17.17 9.95
C TYR A 100 31.25 17.86 9.13
N GLY A 101 31.19 19.19 9.07
CA GLY A 101 32.28 19.97 8.48
C GLY A 101 33.45 20.01 9.46
N ALA A 102 34.59 19.46 9.08
CA ALA A 102 35.85 19.84 9.70
C ALA A 102 36.36 21.10 8.97
N ILE A 103 36.32 22.25 9.64
CA ILE A 103 37.14 23.39 9.21
C ILE A 103 38.57 23.04 9.59
N VAL A 104 39.35 22.61 8.60
CA VAL A 104 40.80 22.46 8.75
C VAL A 104 41.39 23.86 8.53
N LYS A 105 42.05 24.39 9.56
CA LYS A 105 42.68 25.72 9.55
C LYS A 105 44.04 25.68 8.87
#